data_AF-H3H0K8-F1
#
_entry.id   AF-H3H0K8-F1
#
_cell.length_a   1.000
_cell.length_b   1.000
_cell.length_c   1.000
_cell.angle_alpha   90.00
_cell.angle_beta   90.00
_cell.angle_gamma   90.00
#
_symmetry.space_group_name_H-M   'P 1'
#
loop_
_entity.id
_entity.type
_entity.pdbx_description
1 polymer ?
#
loop_
_entity_poly.entity_id
_entity_poly.type
_entity_poly.pdbx_seq_one_letter_code
_entity_poly.pdbx_strand_id
1 'polypeptide(L)'
;MTDLLPSDAFSGLPSVTDAWNSVCSLPVVSEALATLPFSVPTKFLAVAGAAALGYYVDQKLLISSDLRHAGMQAVALLQAKRHARNGALLPDLFEQSVARWPHKACMQCGPRALSFQQVDDAANRVAHWGLQRGLRAGQTVALLMENRPEFVVVWLGLAKIGVVTALLNTHLQPAGLVHCAKIADTEWLIVGQELAGTLAHVADQLPNVHVHIYGD
;
A
#
# COMPACT_ATOMS: atom_id res chain seq x y z
N MET A 1 20.68 -18.01 -8.87
CA MET A 1 19.29 -18.29 -8.45
C MET A 1 18.62 -18.99 -9.62
N THR A 2 19.19 -20.14 -9.99
CA THR A 2 19.09 -20.72 -11.35
C THR A 2 18.77 -22.21 -11.32
N ASP A 3 18.53 -22.79 -10.15
CA ASP A 3 18.28 -24.22 -9.99
C ASP A 3 17.02 -24.44 -9.16
N LEU A 4 15.85 -24.19 -9.76
CA LEU A 4 14.57 -24.55 -9.13
C LEU A 4 13.83 -25.70 -9.80
N LEU A 5 14.35 -26.30 -10.88
CA LEU A 5 13.78 -27.53 -11.45
C LEU A 5 14.88 -28.43 -12.06
N PRO A 6 14.89 -29.74 -11.76
CA PRO A 6 15.77 -30.71 -12.43
C PRO A 6 15.61 -30.67 -13.95
N SER A 7 16.68 -30.87 -14.73
CA SER A 7 16.68 -30.87 -16.21
C SER A 7 15.74 -31.91 -16.85
N ASP A 8 15.28 -32.84 -16.03
CA ASP A 8 14.46 -34.02 -16.32
C ASP A 8 13.03 -33.87 -15.76
N ALA A 9 12.66 -32.74 -15.15
CA ALA A 9 11.33 -32.53 -14.58
C ALA A 9 10.18 -32.61 -15.61
N PHE A 10 10.49 -32.51 -16.90
CA PHE A 10 9.51 -32.51 -18.01
C PHE A 10 9.64 -33.71 -18.96
N SER A 11 10.58 -34.65 -18.73
CA SER A 11 10.85 -35.76 -19.66
C SER A 11 9.79 -36.86 -19.69
N GLY A 12 8.83 -36.83 -18.75
CA GLY A 12 7.70 -37.76 -18.67
C GLY A 12 6.35 -37.17 -19.05
N LEU A 13 6.29 -35.91 -19.49
CA LEU A 13 5.03 -35.32 -19.94
C LEU A 13 4.65 -35.86 -21.33
N PRO A 14 3.37 -36.22 -21.56
CA PRO A 14 2.91 -36.62 -22.87
C PRO A 14 3.17 -35.50 -23.88
N SER A 15 3.48 -35.86 -25.13
CA SER A 15 3.58 -34.86 -26.19
C SER A 15 2.26 -34.08 -26.28
N VAL A 16 2.31 -32.81 -26.68
CA VAL A 16 1.10 -31.98 -26.81
C VAL A 16 0.05 -32.69 -27.67
N THR A 17 0.48 -33.43 -28.67
CA THR A 17 -0.33 -34.31 -29.52
C THR A 17 -0.97 -35.49 -28.80
N ASP A 18 -0.24 -36.18 -27.91
CA ASP A 18 -0.77 -37.34 -27.18
C ASP A 18 -1.75 -36.91 -26.07
N ALA A 19 -1.42 -35.84 -25.36
CA ALA A 19 -2.34 -35.21 -24.41
C ALA A 19 -3.62 -34.75 -25.10
N TRP A 20 -3.49 -34.17 -26.30
CA TRP A 20 -4.61 -33.73 -27.12
C TRP A 20 -5.52 -34.87 -27.60
N ASN A 21 -4.92 -35.96 -28.08
CA ASN A 21 -5.67 -37.14 -28.51
C ASN A 21 -6.46 -37.77 -27.36
N SER A 22 -5.87 -37.77 -26.15
CA SER A 22 -6.55 -38.24 -24.94
C SER A 22 -7.74 -37.34 -24.57
N VAL A 23 -7.61 -36.02 -24.65
CA VAL A 23 -8.70 -35.06 -24.40
C VAL A 23 -9.83 -35.18 -25.45
N CYS A 24 -9.50 -35.33 -26.73
CA CYS A 24 -10.50 -35.50 -27.81
C CYS A 24 -11.26 -36.81 -27.72
N SER A 25 -10.67 -37.83 -27.09
CA SER A 25 -11.30 -39.13 -26.86
C SER A 25 -12.27 -39.12 -25.67
N LEU A 26 -12.33 -38.03 -24.89
CA LEU A 26 -13.31 -37.89 -23.82
C LEU A 26 -14.72 -37.79 -24.40
N PRO A 27 -15.69 -38.60 -23.91
CA PRO A 27 -17.04 -38.68 -24.48
C PRO A 27 -17.75 -37.31 -24.53
N VAL A 28 -17.52 -36.47 -23.52
CA VAL A 28 -18.10 -35.13 -23.44
C VAL A 28 -17.62 -34.18 -24.54
N VAL A 29 -16.40 -34.40 -25.04
CA VAL A 29 -15.80 -33.58 -26.11
C VAL A 29 -16.31 -34.07 -27.46
N SER A 30 -16.38 -35.37 -27.69
CA SER A 30 -16.86 -35.93 -28.96
C SER A 30 -18.35 -35.65 -29.20
N GLU A 31 -19.18 -35.74 -28.15
CA GLU A 31 -20.61 -35.40 -28.23
C GLU A 31 -20.83 -33.91 -28.49
N ALA A 32 -20.10 -33.02 -27.81
CA ALA A 32 -20.21 -31.58 -28.02
C ALA A 32 -19.83 -31.19 -29.47
N LEU A 33 -18.77 -31.80 -30.02
CA LEU A 33 -18.34 -31.55 -31.40
C LEU A 33 -19.35 -32.03 -32.45
N ALA A 34 -20.06 -33.13 -32.17
CA ALA A 34 -21.07 -33.69 -33.08
C ALA A 34 -22.35 -32.83 -33.20
N THR A 35 -22.59 -31.91 -32.26
CA THR A 35 -23.76 -31.02 -32.27
C THR A 35 -23.56 -29.73 -33.06
N LEU A 36 -22.36 -29.46 -33.55
CA LEU A 36 -22.06 -28.26 -34.32
C LEU A 36 -22.52 -28.42 -35.78
N PRO A 37 -23.24 -27.44 -36.37
CA PRO A 37 -23.74 -27.51 -37.74
C PRO A 37 -22.64 -27.35 -38.82
N PHE A 38 -21.37 -27.32 -38.43
CA PHE A 38 -20.19 -27.15 -39.29
C PHE A 38 -18.99 -27.91 -38.73
N SER A 39 -18.11 -28.40 -39.62
CA SER A 39 -16.88 -29.08 -39.22
C SER A 39 -15.81 -28.06 -38.81
N VAL A 40 -15.36 -28.13 -37.56
CA VAL A 40 -14.25 -27.31 -37.06
C VAL A 40 -12.93 -28.03 -37.34
N PRO A 41 -11.99 -27.45 -38.11
CA PRO A 41 -10.70 -28.08 -38.35
C PRO A 41 -9.96 -28.35 -37.03
N THR A 42 -9.33 -29.52 -36.91
CA THR A 42 -8.70 -30.03 -35.67
C THR A 42 -7.74 -29.03 -35.02
N LYS A 43 -7.02 -28.24 -35.82
CA LYS A 43 -6.12 -27.18 -35.34
C LYS A 43 -6.82 -26.10 -34.51
N PHE A 44 -8.07 -25.75 -34.83
CA PHE A 44 -8.83 -24.74 -34.08
C PHE A 44 -9.36 -25.29 -32.75
N LEU A 45 -9.73 -26.58 -32.72
CA LEU A 45 -10.12 -27.26 -31.48
C LEU A 45 -8.92 -27.39 -30.54
N ALA A 46 -7.74 -27.74 -31.06
CA ALA A 46 -6.50 -27.83 -30.28
C ALA A 46 -6.19 -26.53 -29.55
N VAL A 47 -6.34 -25.40 -30.24
CA VAL A 47 -6.16 -24.07 -29.66
C VAL A 47 -7.22 -23.78 -28.58
N ALA A 48 -8.48 -24.12 -28.83
CA ALA A 48 -9.56 -23.89 -27.86
C ALA A 48 -9.40 -24.71 -26.58
N GLY A 49 -9.05 -26.00 -26.68
CA GLY A 49 -8.83 -26.84 -25.51
C GLY A 49 -7.57 -26.47 -24.72
N ALA A 50 -6.49 -26.09 -25.41
CA ALA A 50 -5.30 -25.55 -24.75
C ALA A 50 -5.60 -24.23 -24.00
N ALA A 51 -6.40 -23.34 -24.59
CA ALA A 51 -6.83 -22.10 -23.94
C ALA A 51 -7.74 -22.37 -22.73
N ALA A 52 -8.68 -23.31 -22.84
CA ALA A 52 -9.56 -23.69 -21.75
C ALA A 52 -8.81 -24.32 -20.58
N LEU A 53 -7.83 -25.20 -20.86
CA LEU A 53 -6.95 -25.77 -19.84
C LEU A 53 -6.08 -24.69 -19.21
N GLY A 54 -5.50 -23.79 -20.02
CA GLY A 54 -4.75 -22.64 -19.54
C GLY A 54 -5.57 -21.74 -18.62
N TYR A 55 -6.83 -21.45 -19.00
CA TYR A 55 -7.77 -20.68 -18.18
C TYR A 55 -8.14 -21.41 -16.89
N TYR A 56 -8.42 -22.72 -16.94
CA TYR A 56 -8.73 -23.52 -15.75
C TYR A 56 -7.56 -23.57 -14.78
N VAL A 57 -6.33 -23.75 -15.30
CA VAL A 57 -5.10 -23.73 -14.49
C VAL A 57 -4.88 -22.34 -13.89
N ASP A 58 -5.05 -21.27 -14.67
CA ASP A 58 -4.95 -19.89 -14.17
C ASP A 58 -6.01 -19.57 -13.11
N GLN A 59 -7.25 -20.03 -13.28
CA GLN A 59 -8.30 -19.84 -12.29
C GLN A 59 -8.04 -20.64 -11.00
N LYS A 60 -7.47 -21.84 -11.12
CA LYS A 60 -7.18 -22.73 -9.97
C LYS A 60 -5.91 -22.33 -9.23
N LEU A 61 -4.91 -21.82 -9.93
CA LEU A 61 -3.59 -21.49 -9.38
C LEU A 61 -3.32 -19.98 -9.29
N LEU A 62 -4.20 -19.13 -9.81
CA LEU A 62 -4.13 -17.66 -9.79
C LEU A 62 -2.80 -17.08 -10.34
N ILE A 63 -2.11 -17.82 -11.20
CA ILE A 63 -0.74 -17.50 -11.65
C ILE A 63 -0.66 -16.11 -12.29
N SER A 64 -1.60 -15.74 -13.17
CA SER A 64 -1.59 -14.42 -13.82
C SER A 64 -1.87 -13.29 -12.84
N SER A 65 -2.72 -13.53 -11.85
CA SER A 65 -2.96 -12.59 -10.75
C SER A 65 -1.69 -12.40 -9.95
N ASP A 66 -1.05 -13.49 -9.51
CA ASP A 66 0.16 -13.45 -8.69
C ASP A 66 1.33 -12.80 -9.43
N LEU A 67 1.52 -13.11 -10.72
CA LEU A 67 2.51 -12.46 -11.56
C LEU A 67 2.24 -10.97 -11.73
N ARG A 68 0.97 -10.56 -11.85
CA ARG A 68 0.60 -9.15 -11.92
C ARG A 68 0.88 -8.44 -10.60
N HIS A 69 0.51 -9.04 -9.47
CA HIS A 69 0.79 -8.47 -8.14
C HIS A 69 2.28 -8.38 -7.87
N ALA A 70 3.04 -9.44 -8.15
CA ALA A 70 4.49 -9.46 -8.02
C ALA A 70 5.16 -8.43 -8.94
N GLY A 71 4.70 -8.32 -10.19
CA GLY A 71 5.17 -7.32 -11.14
C GLY A 71 4.91 -5.89 -10.66
N MET A 72 3.69 -5.60 -10.19
CA MET A 72 3.34 -4.28 -9.63
C MET A 72 4.17 -3.95 -8.38
N GLN A 73 4.37 -4.92 -7.48
CA GLN A 73 5.22 -4.75 -6.30
C GLN A 73 6.67 -4.49 -6.69
N ALA A 74 7.21 -5.23 -7.65
CA ALA A 74 8.56 -5.03 -8.15
C ALA A 74 8.75 -3.63 -8.73
N VAL A 75 7.80 -3.16 -9.55
CA VAL A 75 7.81 -1.79 -10.08
C VAL A 75 7.73 -0.75 -8.96
N ALA A 76 6.83 -0.93 -7.99
CA ALA A 76 6.69 -0.02 -6.86
C ALA A 76 7.98 0.06 -6.01
N LEU A 77 8.63 -1.07 -5.74
CA LEU A 77 9.90 -1.13 -5.03
C LEU A 77 11.04 -0.45 -5.81
N LEU A 78 11.09 -0.63 -7.14
CA LEU A 78 12.08 0.04 -7.98
C LEU A 78 11.87 1.56 -7.98
N GLN A 79 10.62 2.02 -8.05
CA GLN A 79 10.28 3.44 -7.96
C GLN A 79 10.64 4.01 -6.59
N ALA A 80 10.24 3.34 -5.50
CA ALA A 80 10.57 3.76 -4.14
C ALA A 80 12.09 3.87 -3.92
N LYS A 81 12.86 2.87 -4.39
CA LYS A 81 14.34 2.93 -4.35
C LYS A 81 14.90 4.09 -5.15
N ARG A 82 14.33 4.40 -6.32
CA ARG A 82 14.75 5.53 -7.14
C ARG A 82 14.47 6.86 -6.45
N HIS A 83 13.29 7.02 -5.86
CA HIS A 83 12.93 8.22 -5.10
C HIS A 83 13.84 8.42 -3.90
N ALA A 84 14.07 7.36 -3.11
CA ALA A 84 15.00 7.40 -1.98
C ALA A 84 16.43 7.77 -2.41
N ARG A 85 16.93 7.21 -3.52
CA ARG A 85 18.26 7.56 -4.08
C ARG A 85 18.36 9.03 -4.50
N ASN A 86 17.25 9.63 -4.91
CA ASN A 86 17.18 11.03 -5.30
C ASN A 86 16.89 11.97 -4.12
N GLY A 87 16.79 11.44 -2.89
CA GLY A 87 16.46 12.22 -1.70
C GLY A 87 15.02 12.73 -1.67
N ALA A 88 14.12 12.17 -2.49
CA ALA A 88 12.73 12.58 -2.51
C ALA A 88 12.01 12.07 -1.25
N LEU A 89 11.26 12.97 -0.61
CA LEU A 89 10.39 12.69 0.52
C LEU A 89 9.00 12.30 0.04
N LEU A 90 8.20 11.67 0.92
CA LEU A 90 6.80 11.37 0.62
C LEU A 90 6.00 12.62 0.19
N PRO A 91 6.15 13.78 0.84
CA PRO A 91 5.45 15.00 0.43
C PRO A 91 5.83 15.48 -0.97
N ASP A 92 7.04 15.24 -1.47
CA ASP A 92 7.43 15.63 -2.83
C ASP A 92 6.58 14.89 -3.89
N LEU A 93 6.24 13.63 -3.61
CA LEU A 93 5.35 12.82 -4.46
C LEU A 93 3.89 13.30 -4.33
N PHE A 94 3.52 13.74 -3.14
CA PHE A 94 2.21 14.33 -2.89
C PHE A 94 2.05 15.66 -3.65
N GLU A 95 3.04 16.55 -3.58
CA GLU A 95 3.05 17.84 -4.28
C GLU A 95 2.98 17.68 -5.81
N GLN A 96 3.63 16.65 -6.38
CA GLN A 96 3.44 16.29 -7.79
C GLN A 96 1.98 15.94 -8.11
N SER A 97 1.29 15.27 -7.19
CA SER A 97 -0.13 14.94 -7.33
C SER A 97 -1.01 16.18 -7.17
N VAL A 98 -0.65 17.09 -6.25
CA VAL A 98 -1.31 18.39 -6.05
C VAL A 98 -1.21 19.24 -7.31
N ALA A 99 -0.03 19.35 -7.91
CA ALA A 99 0.17 20.08 -9.16
C ALA A 99 -0.65 19.50 -10.32
N ARG A 100 -0.85 18.18 -10.35
CA ARG A 100 -1.61 17.51 -11.42
C ARG A 100 -3.12 17.59 -11.23
N TRP A 101 -3.61 17.55 -9.99
CA TRP A 101 -5.04 17.44 -9.68
C TRP A 101 -5.47 18.31 -8.47
N PRO A 102 -5.24 19.64 -8.50
CA PRO A 102 -5.36 20.50 -7.31
C PRO A 102 -6.78 20.54 -6.72
N HIS A 103 -7.80 20.48 -7.58
CA HIS A 103 -9.21 20.56 -7.20
C HIS A 103 -9.89 19.20 -7.00
N LYS A 104 -9.18 18.08 -7.23
CA LYS A 104 -9.73 16.75 -7.02
C LYS A 104 -9.85 16.48 -5.53
N ALA A 105 -10.95 15.83 -5.11
CA ALA A 105 -11.10 15.37 -3.73
C ALA A 105 -9.97 14.38 -3.38
N CYS A 106 -9.24 14.69 -2.32
CA CYS A 106 -8.13 13.91 -1.78
C CYS A 106 -8.56 13.08 -0.58
N MET A 107 -9.28 13.71 0.37
CA MET A 107 -9.77 13.07 1.59
C MET A 107 -11.25 13.37 1.78
N GLN A 108 -11.99 12.38 2.29
CA GLN A 108 -13.39 12.52 2.65
C GLN A 108 -13.62 12.02 4.07
N CYS A 109 -14.18 12.87 4.93
CA CYS A 109 -14.51 12.56 6.31
C CYS A 109 -15.96 13.00 6.58
N GLY A 110 -16.88 12.02 6.54
CA GLY A 110 -18.31 12.30 6.59
C GLY A 110 -18.73 13.25 5.45
N PRO A 111 -19.42 14.37 5.74
CA PRO A 111 -19.86 15.33 4.73
C PRO A 111 -18.74 16.24 4.21
N ARG A 112 -17.57 16.26 4.86
CA ARG A 112 -16.46 17.16 4.50
C ARG A 112 -15.53 16.45 3.52
N ALA A 113 -15.23 17.12 2.41
CA ALA A 113 -14.19 16.71 1.47
C ALA A 113 -13.10 17.78 1.41
N LEU A 114 -11.84 17.35 1.38
CA LEU A 114 -10.69 18.21 1.16
C LEU A 114 -10.07 17.91 -0.19
N SER A 115 -9.79 18.95 -0.98
CA SER A 115 -9.04 18.80 -2.22
C SER A 115 -7.55 18.57 -1.96
N PHE A 116 -6.82 18.10 -2.98
CA PHE A 116 -5.36 17.98 -2.89
C PHE A 116 -4.70 19.31 -2.47
N GLN A 117 -5.10 20.43 -3.08
CA GLN A 117 -4.57 21.75 -2.73
C GLN A 117 -4.85 22.11 -1.26
N GLN A 118 -6.06 21.87 -0.77
CA GLN A 118 -6.43 22.22 0.61
C GLN A 118 -5.64 21.40 1.64
N VAL A 119 -5.38 20.12 1.34
CA VAL A 119 -4.52 19.27 2.17
C VAL A 119 -3.09 19.79 2.15
N ASP A 120 -2.55 20.13 0.99
CA ASP A 120 -1.19 20.64 0.87
C ASP A 120 -0.99 21.97 1.61
N ASP A 121 -1.92 22.91 1.44
CA ASP A 121 -1.89 24.19 2.13
C ASP A 121 -1.93 24.00 3.66
N ALA A 122 -2.73 23.04 4.13
CA ALA A 122 -2.80 22.71 5.55
C ALA A 122 -1.52 22.05 6.06
N ALA A 123 -0.94 21.13 5.27
CA ALA A 123 0.33 20.50 5.59
C ALA A 123 1.48 21.53 5.63
N ASN A 124 1.48 22.50 4.70
CA ASN A 124 2.44 23.60 4.68
C ASN A 124 2.31 24.48 5.95
N ARG A 125 1.11 24.70 6.47
CA ARG A 125 0.94 25.41 7.76
C ARG A 125 1.55 24.62 8.92
N VAL A 126 1.36 23.31 8.97
CA VAL A 126 1.98 22.45 9.99
C VAL A 126 3.51 22.45 9.85
N ALA A 127 4.04 22.39 8.63
CA ALA A 127 5.47 22.47 8.37
C ALA A 127 6.08 23.77 8.93
N HIS A 128 5.46 24.92 8.64
CA HIS A 128 5.90 26.21 9.17
C HIS A 128 5.80 26.28 10.69
N TRP A 129 4.72 25.76 11.27
CA TRP A 129 4.59 25.65 12.73
C TRP A 129 5.73 24.81 13.33
N GLY A 130 6.04 23.67 12.72
CA GLY A 130 7.12 22.79 13.19
C GLY A 130 8.48 23.49 13.15
N LEU A 131 8.78 24.20 12.07
CA LEU A 131 10.01 24.99 11.95
C LEU A 131 10.08 26.11 13.02
N GLN A 132 8.97 26.79 13.30
CA GLN A 132 8.90 27.80 14.35
C GLN A 132 9.11 27.22 15.76
N ARG A 133 8.72 25.96 15.98
CA ARG A 133 8.99 25.22 17.21
C ARG A 133 10.40 24.62 17.28
N GLY A 134 11.21 24.83 16.25
CA GLY A 134 12.59 24.37 16.19
C GLY A 134 12.76 22.90 15.82
N LEU A 135 11.72 22.26 15.28
CA LEU A 135 11.81 20.88 14.77
C LEU A 135 12.79 20.83 13.59
N ARG A 136 13.61 19.77 13.57
CA ARG A 136 14.65 19.54 12.55
C ARG A 136 14.48 18.20 11.87
N ALA A 137 15.01 18.12 10.66
CA ALA A 137 15.07 16.87 9.92
C ALA A 137 15.77 15.77 10.75
N GLY A 138 15.21 14.56 10.75
CA GLY A 138 15.70 13.41 11.51
C GLY A 138 15.23 13.34 12.96
N GLN A 139 14.62 14.39 13.52
CA GLN A 139 14.00 14.31 14.84
C GLN A 139 12.72 13.48 14.80
N THR A 140 12.40 12.82 15.91
CA THR A 140 11.19 12.01 16.04
C THR A 140 10.08 12.76 16.79
N VAL A 141 8.91 12.86 16.16
CA VAL A 141 7.70 13.42 16.75
C VAL A 141 6.62 12.34 16.82
N ALA A 142 6.11 12.08 18.01
CA ALA A 142 4.97 11.19 18.18
C ALA A 142 3.68 11.89 17.78
N LEU A 143 2.83 11.19 17.02
CA LEU A 143 1.50 11.64 16.64
C LEU A 143 0.46 10.67 17.20
N LEU A 144 -0.41 11.18 18.07
CA LEU A 144 -1.50 10.45 18.71
C LEU A 144 -2.82 11.17 18.45
N MET A 145 -3.57 10.73 17.44
CA MET A 145 -4.82 11.38 17.04
C MET A 145 -5.74 10.35 16.39
N GLU A 146 -7.06 10.53 16.54
CA GLU A 146 -8.06 9.66 15.93
C GLU A 146 -8.08 9.77 14.40
N ASN A 147 -8.86 8.90 13.75
CA ASN A 147 -9.01 8.88 12.29
C ASN A 147 -9.76 10.13 11.80
N ARG A 148 -9.01 11.17 11.44
CA ARG A 148 -9.51 12.43 10.88
C ARG A 148 -8.56 12.99 9.82
N PRO A 149 -9.01 13.85 8.90
CA PRO A 149 -8.15 14.43 7.86
C PRO A 149 -6.91 15.14 8.42
N GLU A 150 -7.06 15.77 9.59
CA GLU A 150 -6.01 16.48 10.29
C GLU A 150 -4.82 15.56 10.65
N PHE A 151 -5.05 14.26 10.88
CA PHE A 151 -3.98 13.28 11.10
C PHE A 151 -3.01 13.24 9.93
N VAL A 152 -3.55 13.11 8.71
CA VAL A 152 -2.74 13.02 7.49
C VAL A 152 -2.09 14.38 7.18
N VAL A 153 -2.81 15.47 7.44
CA VAL A 153 -2.27 16.83 7.29
C VAL A 153 -1.05 17.06 8.21
N VAL A 154 -1.15 16.67 9.48
CA VAL A 154 -0.04 16.82 10.44
C VAL A 154 1.13 15.95 10.02
N TRP A 155 0.85 14.70 9.65
CA TRP A 155 1.88 13.77 9.19
C TRP A 155 2.63 14.30 7.95
N LEU A 156 1.90 14.74 6.91
CA LEU A 156 2.50 15.31 5.71
C LEU A 156 3.28 16.60 6.03
N GLY A 157 2.76 17.46 6.90
CA GLY A 157 3.43 18.70 7.29
C GLY A 157 4.76 18.48 8.00
N LEU A 158 4.81 17.52 8.93
CA LEU A 158 6.06 17.13 9.59
C LEU A 158 7.02 16.44 8.60
N ALA A 159 6.50 15.57 7.73
CA ALA A 159 7.32 14.92 6.72
C ALA A 159 7.96 15.93 5.76
N LYS A 160 7.30 17.08 5.46
CA LYS A 160 7.85 18.12 4.56
C LYS A 160 9.14 18.75 5.10
N ILE A 161 9.28 18.79 6.42
CA ILE A 161 10.48 19.34 7.09
C ILE A 161 11.49 18.25 7.46
N GLY A 162 11.29 17.03 6.96
CA GLY A 162 12.18 15.88 7.19
C GLY A 162 12.06 15.27 8.58
N VAL A 163 11.02 15.60 9.35
CA VAL A 163 10.76 15.01 10.66
C VAL A 163 10.24 13.59 10.50
N VAL A 164 10.70 12.70 11.37
CA VAL A 164 10.21 11.32 11.47
C VAL A 164 9.00 11.31 12.40
N THR A 165 7.86 10.89 11.90
CA THR A 165 6.64 10.79 12.70
C THR A 165 6.41 9.37 13.21
N ALA A 166 6.39 9.20 14.53
CA ALA A 166 5.97 7.96 15.17
C ALA A 166 4.44 7.96 15.32
N LEU A 167 3.76 7.15 14.51
CA LEU A 167 2.29 7.05 14.51
C LEU A 167 1.84 6.12 15.65
N LEU A 168 1.30 6.70 16.71
CA LEU A 168 0.90 5.97 17.91
C LEU A 168 -0.56 5.50 17.79
N ASN A 169 -0.82 4.28 18.28
CA ASN A 169 -2.16 3.72 18.31
C ASN A 169 -2.99 4.40 19.42
N THR A 170 -4.18 4.88 19.07
CA THR A 170 -5.10 5.58 19.97
C THR A 170 -5.73 4.69 21.04
N HIS A 171 -5.73 3.37 20.85
CA HIS A 171 -6.28 2.40 21.79
C HIS A 171 -5.27 1.86 22.81
N LEU A 172 -4.06 2.43 22.87
CA LEU A 172 -3.06 2.01 23.85
C LEU A 172 -3.51 2.34 25.27
N GLN A 173 -3.33 1.38 26.17
CA GLN A 173 -3.43 1.63 27.60
C GLN A 173 -2.30 2.59 28.04
N PRO A 174 -2.49 3.37 29.13
CA PRO A 174 -1.53 4.37 29.59
C PRO A 174 -0.07 3.89 29.64
N ALA A 175 0.18 2.70 30.22
CA ALA A 175 1.52 2.12 30.29
C ALA A 175 2.11 1.77 28.91
N GLY A 176 1.29 1.30 27.99
CA GLY A 176 1.70 0.99 26.61
C GLY A 176 2.05 2.25 25.81
N LEU A 177 1.28 3.33 26.01
CA LEU A 177 1.55 4.62 25.39
C LEU A 177 2.92 5.17 25.81
N VAL A 178 3.19 5.19 27.12
CA VAL A 178 4.49 5.63 27.67
C VAL A 178 5.63 4.77 27.14
N HIS A 179 5.43 3.45 27.06
CA HIS A 179 6.42 2.53 26.54
C HIS A 179 6.75 2.79 25.06
N CYS A 180 5.74 2.96 24.21
CA CYS A 180 5.93 3.25 22.80
C CYS A 180 6.60 4.63 22.57
N ALA A 181 6.20 5.65 23.33
CA ALA A 181 6.82 6.98 23.25
C ALA A 181 8.32 6.93 23.63
N LYS A 182 8.68 6.14 24.65
CA LYS A 182 10.08 5.93 25.05
C LYS A 182 10.88 5.15 24.01
N ILE A 183 10.31 4.10 23.42
CA ILE A 183 10.99 3.32 22.36
C ILE A 183 11.22 4.17 21.11
N ALA A 184 10.26 5.02 20.76
CA ALA A 184 10.37 5.90 19.61
C ALA A 184 11.37 7.05 19.82
N ASP A 185 11.92 7.21 21.04
CA ASP A 185 12.84 8.29 21.42
C ASP A 185 12.32 9.68 21.00
N THR A 186 11.03 9.93 21.30
CA THR A 186 10.34 11.13 20.81
C THR A 186 10.61 12.33 21.73
N GLU A 187 11.00 13.45 21.14
CA GLU A 187 11.16 14.73 21.85
C GLU A 187 9.84 15.51 21.92
N TRP A 188 8.94 15.27 20.95
CA TRP A 188 7.64 15.94 20.84
C TRP A 188 6.52 14.92 20.73
N LEU A 189 5.37 15.28 21.29
CA LEU A 189 4.14 14.52 21.20
C LEU A 189 2.99 15.46 20.79
N ILE A 190 2.47 15.26 19.59
CA ILE A 190 1.28 15.95 19.09
C ILE A 190 0.07 15.06 19.38
N VAL A 191 -0.88 15.58 20.13
CA VAL A 191 -2.08 14.84 20.55
C VAL A 191 -3.32 15.54 20.02
N GLY A 192 -4.25 14.80 19.41
CA GLY A 192 -5.57 15.34 19.09
C GLY A 192 -6.33 15.72 20.37
N GLN A 193 -7.09 16.83 20.34
CA GLN A 193 -7.86 17.31 21.50
C GLN A 193 -8.76 16.23 22.13
N GLU A 194 -9.25 15.29 21.33
CA GLU A 194 -10.06 14.15 21.75
C GLU A 194 -9.34 13.17 22.70
N LEU A 195 -8.00 13.15 22.70
CA LEU A 195 -7.17 12.30 23.56
C LEU A 195 -6.43 13.07 24.66
N ALA A 196 -6.72 14.36 24.83
CA ALA A 196 -6.09 15.19 25.86
C ALA A 196 -6.29 14.65 27.29
N GLY A 197 -7.46 14.06 27.57
CA GLY A 197 -7.74 13.40 28.86
C GLY A 197 -6.84 12.20 29.14
N THR A 198 -6.64 11.33 28.14
CA THR A 198 -5.73 10.18 28.25
C THR A 198 -4.29 10.64 28.48
N LEU A 199 -3.88 11.72 27.81
CA LEU A 199 -2.55 12.29 27.97
C LEU A 199 -2.30 12.82 29.39
N ALA A 200 -3.28 13.48 30.00
CA ALA A 200 -3.16 14.01 31.35
C ALA A 200 -2.81 12.94 32.38
N HIS A 201 -3.26 11.69 32.17
CA HIS A 201 -2.93 10.56 33.04
C HIS A 201 -1.48 10.04 32.90
N VAL A 202 -0.79 10.37 31.81
CA VAL A 202 0.56 9.88 31.52
C VAL A 202 1.62 10.99 31.42
N ALA A 203 1.23 12.25 31.47
CA ALA A 203 2.12 13.40 31.31
C ALA A 203 3.29 13.37 32.31
N ASP A 204 3.03 13.03 33.57
CA ASP A 204 4.06 12.91 34.62
C ASP A 204 5.12 11.84 34.31
N GLN A 205 4.81 10.87 33.46
CA GLN A 205 5.71 9.78 33.07
C GLN A 205 6.55 10.12 31.83
N LEU A 206 6.29 11.26 31.20
CA LEU A 206 6.96 11.78 30.00
C LEU A 206 7.52 13.20 30.24
N PRO A 207 8.36 13.42 31.27
CA PRO A 207 8.78 14.76 31.71
C PRO A 207 9.64 15.51 30.67
N ASN A 208 10.28 14.80 29.74
CA ASN A 208 11.17 15.36 28.73
C ASN A 208 10.51 15.51 27.35
N VAL A 209 9.20 15.25 27.23
CA VAL A 209 8.48 15.29 25.96
C VAL A 209 7.67 16.57 25.87
N HIS A 210 7.90 17.36 24.83
CA HIS A 210 7.12 18.55 24.55
C HIS A 210 5.76 18.17 23.98
N VAL A 211 4.71 18.42 24.75
CA VAL A 211 3.34 18.13 24.36
C VAL A 211 2.75 19.31 23.58
N HIS A 212 2.07 19.01 22.48
CA HIS A 212 1.20 19.95 21.79
C HIS A 212 -0.18 19.33 21.54
N ILE A 213 -1.23 20.01 21.99
CA ILE A 213 -2.62 19.62 21.69
C ILE A 213 -3.01 20.27 20.36
N TYR A 214 -3.38 19.44 19.39
CA TYR A 214 -3.82 19.90 18.08
C TYR A 214 -5.27 20.38 18.16
N GLY A 215 -5.49 21.67 17.86
CA GLY A 215 -6.80 22.33 17.91
C GLY A 215 -6.92 23.43 18.97
N ASP A 216 -5.91 23.57 19.84
CA ASP A 216 -5.78 24.65 20.82
C ASP A 216 -5.07 25.90 20.27
#